data_AF-A0A3P9IMG9-F1
#
_entry.id   AF-A0A3P9IMG9-F1
#
_cell.length_a   1.000
_cell.length_b   1.000
_cell.length_c   1.000
_cell.angle_alpha   90.00
_cell.angle_beta   90.00
_cell.angle_gamma   90.00
#
_symmetry.space_group_name_H-M   'P 1'
#
loop_
_entity.id
_entity.type
_entity.pdbx_description
1 polymer ?
#
loop_
_entity_poly.entity_id
_entity_poly.type
_entity_poly.pdbx_seq_one_letter_code
_entity_poly.pdbx_strand_id
1 'polypeptide(L)'
;MDNTWQVEFRNVGCSYFPQSRVDCHFTLSAQHKWASSDWVGLFKVGWSSVKDYHTFVWALVPVDYQEGADVNCCVHFQASYLPKPSSQEYEFVYVDAQGEVCSRSPKFTFCAPKPLEDLVTLEEESYGEEEGTDMLLVVPRAELLQSRLQECLQERAELLQLQERTTKQREKEKEEFWRAKEAWDRQWRGLERDISRLQEDLRQSRETIVEMERRLEEEQLLGQSLTQEKTALMEARESSEMRIQDLEENIKTLTQRAVEREAELERIKERTKRANALKNEEESERTSLQVKLEQTEAELRSLSKEFQGLRNSLAQRDTSVLQLQNTITTLTQKLTIAQRKETENEASLKEMRSLRERLHMSERAAEGLKSDLSAMIAQRDHGQAELHQARLQAAQLTLQLADSSLALREGKAQWAQERQKLQLAAEISHDRLEKVNSDMLRVEERLQEEKMERVKLEVELGREKDCNRDLMDYICQLEQKIGMAASTSWEAAPLASSGSPASVPSESEDESPEPLEIHHPPQNVGHYSLCEHGQPDSLHLATPPQSPKEANRRLVVISQPAPLSLPHQEEESDSVQNGRKEYGEETSFLLSQHTTDALSNMADTLLW
;
A
#
# COMPACT_ATOMS: atom_id res chain seq x y z
N MET A 1 51.14 -18.87 -45.63
CA MET A 1 50.65 -19.29 -44.30
C MET A 1 51.71 -18.78 -43.38
N ASP A 2 51.46 -17.59 -42.87
CA ASP A 2 52.55 -16.76 -42.40
C ASP A 2 52.64 -17.02 -40.91
N ASN A 3 53.78 -17.52 -40.45
CA ASN A 3 54.02 -17.70 -39.01
C ASN A 3 53.98 -16.30 -38.39
N THR A 4 52.84 -15.94 -37.79
CA THR A 4 52.72 -14.81 -36.88
C THR A 4 53.52 -15.16 -35.63
N TRP A 5 54.82 -14.85 -35.67
CA TRP A 5 55.72 -15.08 -34.55
C TRP A 5 55.14 -14.39 -33.30
N GLN A 6 55.05 -15.14 -32.21
CA GLN A 6 54.44 -14.67 -30.96
C GLN A 6 55.25 -13.52 -30.32
N VAL A 7 56.52 -13.40 -30.72
CA VAL A 7 57.45 -12.32 -30.38
C VAL A 7 58.08 -11.77 -31.67
N GLU A 8 58.22 -10.45 -31.78
CA GLU A 8 58.84 -9.78 -32.94
C GLU A 8 60.02 -8.91 -32.52
N PHE A 9 61.22 -9.14 -33.07
CA PHE A 9 62.37 -8.25 -32.85
C PHE A 9 62.27 -6.97 -33.68
N ARG A 10 62.51 -5.82 -33.05
CA ARG A 10 62.38 -4.48 -33.68
C ARG A 10 63.70 -3.72 -33.64
N ASN A 11 63.88 -2.81 -34.60
CA ASN A 11 65.06 -1.95 -34.72
C ASN A 11 66.40 -2.70 -34.73
N VAL A 12 66.43 -3.91 -35.31
CA VAL A 12 67.65 -4.72 -35.41
C VAL A 12 68.54 -4.15 -36.52
N GLY A 13 69.67 -3.58 -36.13
CA GLY A 13 70.62 -2.97 -37.06
C GLY A 13 71.45 -4.01 -37.81
N CYS A 14 71.86 -3.71 -39.05
CA CYS A 14 72.69 -4.61 -39.86
C CYS A 14 74.09 -4.86 -39.25
N SER A 15 74.57 -3.95 -38.39
CA SER A 15 75.80 -4.11 -37.63
C SER A 15 75.73 -3.39 -36.27
N TYR A 16 76.44 -3.94 -35.28
CA TYR A 16 76.59 -3.37 -33.95
C TYR A 16 78.05 -3.16 -33.59
N PHE A 17 78.33 -2.18 -32.73
CA PHE A 17 79.70 -1.87 -32.28
C PHE A 17 80.10 -2.78 -31.10
N PRO A 18 81.13 -3.64 -31.22
CA PRO A 18 81.44 -4.65 -30.21
C PRO A 18 81.96 -4.11 -28.88
N GLN A 19 82.36 -2.84 -28.82
CA GLN A 19 82.79 -2.19 -27.57
C GLN A 19 81.67 -1.34 -26.92
N SER A 20 80.49 -1.28 -27.54
CA SER A 20 79.29 -0.66 -26.96
C SER A 20 78.35 -1.73 -26.40
N ARG A 21 77.55 -1.34 -25.41
CA ARG A 21 76.32 -2.09 -25.09
C ARG A 21 75.42 -2.14 -26.33
N VAL A 22 74.70 -3.26 -26.48
CA VAL A 22 73.68 -3.44 -27.51
C VAL A 22 72.31 -3.56 -26.86
N ASP A 23 71.41 -2.67 -27.26
CA ASP A 23 70.00 -2.67 -26.85
C ASP A 23 69.20 -3.49 -27.87
N CYS A 24 68.55 -4.53 -27.37
CA CYS A 24 67.74 -5.46 -28.16
C CYS A 24 66.27 -5.20 -27.85
N HIS A 25 65.55 -4.65 -28.83
CA HIS A 25 64.13 -4.34 -28.71
C HIS A 25 63.29 -5.46 -29.31
N PHE A 26 62.20 -5.82 -28.64
CA PHE A 26 61.22 -6.77 -29.17
C PHE A 26 59.81 -6.43 -28.67
N THR A 27 58.80 -6.91 -29.38
CA THR A 27 57.40 -6.80 -29.00
C THR A 27 56.87 -8.20 -28.68
N LEU A 28 56.31 -8.38 -27.48
CA LEU A 28 55.53 -9.56 -27.15
C LEU A 28 54.09 -9.31 -27.62
N SER A 29 53.52 -10.26 -28.36
CA SER A 29 52.10 -10.18 -28.76
C SER A 29 51.17 -10.64 -27.63
N ALA A 30 49.90 -10.22 -27.68
CA ALA A 30 48.81 -10.68 -26.83
C ALA A 30 48.59 -12.21 -26.83
N GLN A 31 49.21 -12.93 -27.77
CA GLN A 31 49.14 -14.40 -27.89
C GLN A 31 50.30 -15.10 -27.16
N HIS A 32 51.36 -14.37 -26.76
CA HIS A 32 52.47 -14.92 -25.99
C HIS A 32 52.17 -14.89 -24.48
N LYS A 33 52.48 -15.98 -23.78
CA LYS A 33 52.44 -16.03 -22.31
C LYS A 33 53.86 -15.89 -21.78
N TRP A 34 54.21 -14.67 -21.37
CA TRP A 34 55.51 -14.38 -20.76
C TRP A 34 55.71 -15.14 -19.45
N ALA A 35 56.92 -15.65 -19.23
CA ALA A 35 57.37 -16.15 -17.94
C ALA A 35 58.73 -15.57 -17.54
N SER A 36 59.00 -15.49 -16.23
CA SER A 36 60.25 -14.94 -15.68
C SER A 36 61.52 -15.74 -16.01
N SER A 37 61.36 -16.93 -16.60
CA SER A 37 62.43 -17.77 -17.14
C SER A 37 62.52 -17.75 -18.67
N ASP A 38 61.78 -16.88 -19.36
CA ASP A 38 61.99 -16.59 -20.79
C ASP A 38 63.29 -15.79 -20.98
N TRP A 39 63.98 -15.97 -22.10
CA TRP A 39 65.26 -15.31 -22.36
C TRP A 39 65.51 -15.03 -23.84
N VAL A 40 66.31 -13.99 -24.08
CA VAL A 40 66.85 -13.65 -25.40
C VAL A 40 68.30 -14.10 -25.46
N GLY A 41 68.61 -15.03 -26.35
CA GLY A 41 69.96 -15.46 -26.65
C GLY A 41 70.54 -14.73 -27.86
N LEU A 42 71.83 -14.41 -27.81
CA LEU A 42 72.62 -14.04 -28.98
C LEU A 42 73.24 -15.32 -29.54
N PHE A 43 72.84 -15.73 -30.75
CA PHE A 43 73.32 -16.95 -31.38
C PHE A 43 74.22 -16.67 -32.58
N LYS A 44 75.24 -17.51 -32.75
CA LYS A 44 76.06 -17.54 -33.96
C LYS A 44 75.27 -18.24 -35.06
N VAL A 45 75.07 -17.60 -36.21
CA VAL A 45 74.32 -18.20 -37.33
C VAL A 45 74.94 -19.55 -37.73
N GLY A 46 74.07 -20.57 -37.84
CA GLY A 46 74.48 -21.97 -38.05
C GLY A 46 74.46 -22.84 -36.78
N TRP A 47 73.86 -22.36 -35.69
CA TRP A 47 73.59 -23.13 -34.48
C TRP A 47 72.59 -24.28 -34.71
N SER A 48 72.69 -25.31 -33.86
CA SER A 48 71.95 -26.57 -33.97
C SER A 48 71.09 -26.92 -32.74
N SER A 49 71.44 -26.33 -31.59
CA SER A 49 70.73 -26.47 -30.33
C SER A 49 70.55 -25.10 -29.68
N VAL A 50 69.49 -24.94 -28.89
CA VAL A 50 69.28 -23.79 -28.00
C VAL A 50 70.44 -23.64 -27.00
N LYS A 51 71.23 -24.68 -26.76
CA LYS A 51 72.45 -24.65 -25.93
C LYS A 51 73.67 -23.99 -26.61
N ASP A 52 73.60 -23.71 -27.91
CA ASP A 52 74.70 -23.14 -28.71
C ASP A 52 74.74 -21.59 -28.64
N TYR A 53 74.17 -20.97 -27.60
CA TYR A 53 74.16 -19.51 -27.43
C TYR A 53 75.56 -18.96 -27.16
N HIS A 54 75.83 -17.74 -27.65
CA HIS A 54 77.06 -17.01 -27.33
C HIS A 54 76.97 -16.32 -25.96
N THR A 55 75.83 -15.67 -25.72
CA THR A 55 75.44 -15.02 -24.45
C THR A 55 73.92 -14.92 -24.40
N PHE A 56 73.34 -14.69 -23.22
CA PHE A 56 71.90 -14.55 -23.05
C PHE A 56 71.55 -13.49 -22.00
N VAL A 57 70.32 -12.98 -22.07
CA VAL A 57 69.73 -12.07 -21.08
C VAL A 57 68.29 -12.52 -20.84
N TRP A 58 67.84 -12.57 -19.58
CA TRP A 58 66.45 -12.84 -19.25
C TRP A 58 65.51 -11.80 -19.89
N ALA A 59 64.43 -12.26 -20.50
CA ALA A 59 63.46 -11.41 -21.16
C ALA A 59 62.56 -10.76 -20.10
N LEU A 60 62.95 -9.60 -19.58
CA LEU A 60 62.16 -8.90 -18.57
C LEU A 60 61.10 -7.99 -19.23
N VAL A 61 59.87 -8.07 -18.74
CA VAL A 61 58.76 -7.17 -19.11
C VAL A 61 58.70 -5.93 -18.20
N PRO A 62 58.09 -4.82 -18.65
CA PRO A 62 57.76 -3.68 -17.80
C PRO A 62 56.92 -4.05 -16.56
N VAL A 63 57.06 -3.29 -15.48
CA VAL A 63 56.43 -3.56 -14.16
C VAL A 63 54.89 -3.50 -14.21
N ASP A 64 54.35 -2.79 -15.20
CA ASP A 64 52.93 -2.58 -15.49
C ASP A 64 52.31 -3.61 -16.45
N TYR A 65 53.08 -4.61 -16.91
CA TYR A 65 52.61 -5.63 -17.86
C TYR A 65 51.34 -6.35 -17.40
N GLN A 66 50.37 -6.45 -18.32
CA GLN A 66 49.13 -7.22 -18.15
C GLN A 66 49.13 -8.39 -19.14
N GLU A 67 48.77 -9.58 -18.68
CA GLU A 67 48.70 -10.77 -19.52
C GLU A 67 47.66 -10.58 -20.64
N GLY A 68 48.08 -10.80 -21.90
CA GLY A 68 47.24 -10.59 -23.08
C GLY A 68 47.28 -9.18 -23.68
N ALA A 69 48.20 -8.30 -23.24
CA ALA A 69 48.49 -7.03 -23.91
C ALA A 69 49.74 -7.11 -24.80
N ASP A 70 49.71 -6.42 -25.96
CA ASP A 70 50.91 -6.21 -26.78
C ASP A 70 51.87 -5.25 -26.03
N VAL A 71 53.11 -5.68 -25.76
CA VAL A 71 54.09 -4.88 -25.00
C VAL A 71 55.43 -4.81 -25.69
N ASN A 72 56.04 -3.61 -25.69
CA ASN A 72 57.40 -3.40 -26.17
C ASN A 72 58.40 -3.58 -25.01
N CYS A 73 59.38 -4.46 -25.21
CA CYS A 73 60.41 -4.79 -24.25
C CYS A 73 61.80 -4.41 -24.78
N CYS A 74 62.75 -4.22 -23.87
CA CYS A 74 64.13 -3.88 -24.20
C CYS A 74 65.08 -4.60 -23.24
N VAL A 75 65.96 -5.45 -23.78
CA VAL A 75 67.01 -6.15 -23.03
C VAL A 75 68.39 -5.73 -23.51
N HIS A 76 69.39 -5.85 -22.63
CA HIS A 76 70.65 -5.13 -22.79
C HIS A 76 71.84 -6.08 -22.72
N PHE A 77 72.52 -6.28 -23.85
CA PHE A 77 73.74 -7.08 -23.92
C PHE A 77 74.95 -6.22 -23.58
N GLN A 78 75.63 -6.55 -22.49
CA GLN A 78 76.84 -5.84 -22.03
C GLN A 78 78.03 -6.12 -22.96
N ALA A 79 78.81 -5.07 -23.26
CA ALA A 79 79.93 -5.14 -24.22
C ALA A 79 80.96 -6.24 -23.90
N SER A 80 81.17 -6.55 -22.62
CA SER A 80 82.08 -7.62 -22.16
C SER A 80 81.69 -9.03 -22.62
N TYR A 81 80.43 -9.24 -23.00
CA TYR A 81 79.89 -10.53 -23.45
C TYR A 81 79.52 -10.53 -24.93
N LEU A 82 79.88 -9.48 -25.68
CA LEU A 82 79.64 -9.41 -27.11
C LEU A 82 80.76 -10.06 -27.93
N PRO A 83 80.44 -10.59 -29.13
CA PRO A 83 81.43 -11.07 -30.07
C PRO A 83 82.48 -10.01 -30.43
N LYS A 84 83.73 -10.44 -30.59
CA LYS A 84 84.80 -9.60 -31.14
C LYS A 84 84.49 -9.22 -32.61
N PRO A 85 84.97 -8.05 -33.08
CA PRO A 85 84.70 -7.62 -34.45
C PRO A 85 85.14 -8.66 -35.47
N SER A 86 84.21 -9.11 -36.30
CA SER A 86 84.41 -10.23 -37.23
C SER A 86 83.32 -10.27 -38.30
N SER A 87 83.61 -10.89 -39.43
CA SER A 87 82.63 -11.14 -40.52
C SER A 87 81.61 -12.24 -40.18
N GLN A 88 81.51 -12.66 -38.91
CA GLN A 88 80.57 -13.68 -38.47
C GLN A 88 79.18 -13.05 -38.27
N GLU A 89 78.17 -13.66 -38.90
CA GLU A 89 76.77 -13.30 -38.67
C GLU A 89 76.26 -13.88 -37.33
N TYR A 90 75.48 -13.05 -36.63
CA TYR A 90 74.74 -13.39 -35.42
C TYR A 90 73.26 -13.01 -35.58
N GLU A 91 72.42 -13.61 -34.75
CA GLU A 91 70.98 -13.30 -34.65
C GLU A 91 70.55 -13.34 -33.18
N PHE A 92 69.52 -12.56 -32.82
CA PHE A 92 68.81 -12.72 -31.56
C PHE A 92 67.74 -13.80 -31.70
N VAL A 93 67.58 -14.62 -30.67
CA VAL A 93 66.59 -15.70 -30.61
C VAL A 93 65.85 -15.58 -29.28
N TYR A 94 64.51 -15.57 -29.34
CA TYR A 94 63.67 -15.61 -28.14
C TYR A 94 63.36 -17.06 -27.80
N VAL A 95 63.54 -17.43 -26.53
CA VAL A 95 63.31 -18.76 -26.00
C VAL A 95 62.39 -18.67 -24.80
N ASP A 96 61.31 -19.45 -24.79
CA ASP A 96 60.37 -19.51 -23.66
C ASP A 96 60.86 -20.39 -22.50
N ALA A 97 60.10 -20.35 -21.40
CA ALA A 97 60.29 -21.22 -20.24
C ALA A 97 60.23 -22.73 -20.52
N GLN A 98 59.66 -23.16 -21.65
CA GLN A 98 59.62 -24.56 -22.07
C GLN A 98 60.88 -24.96 -22.85
N GLY A 99 61.66 -23.97 -23.31
CA GLY A 99 62.88 -24.16 -24.10
C GLY A 99 62.65 -24.12 -25.61
N GLU A 100 61.45 -23.73 -26.06
CA GLU A 100 61.08 -23.64 -27.47
C GLU A 100 61.41 -22.24 -28.04
N VAL A 101 61.59 -22.18 -29.37
CA VAL A 101 62.08 -20.97 -30.05
C VAL A 101 60.91 -20.17 -30.62
N CYS A 102 60.52 -19.10 -29.93
CA CYS A 102 59.34 -18.29 -30.27
C CYS A 102 59.60 -17.26 -31.37
N SER A 103 60.86 -16.85 -31.60
CA SER A 103 61.23 -15.85 -32.61
C SER A 103 62.72 -15.80 -32.93
N ARG A 104 63.08 -15.25 -34.10
CA ARG A 104 64.46 -15.02 -34.57
C ARG A 104 64.55 -13.67 -35.26
N SER A 105 65.61 -12.90 -35.00
CA SER A 105 65.84 -11.60 -35.63
C SER A 105 66.38 -11.71 -37.07
N PRO A 106 66.36 -10.61 -37.84
CA PRO A 106 67.29 -10.43 -38.95
C PRO A 106 68.74 -10.64 -38.48
N LYS A 107 69.60 -11.07 -39.40
CA LYS A 107 71.03 -11.30 -39.11
C LYS A 107 71.81 -9.99 -39.09
N PHE A 108 72.85 -9.94 -38.27
CA PHE A 108 73.74 -8.79 -38.15
C PHE A 108 75.18 -9.20 -37.84
N THR A 109 76.11 -8.26 -37.96
CA THR A 109 77.55 -8.45 -37.67
C THR A 109 78.06 -7.51 -36.58
N PHE A 110 79.23 -7.81 -36.01
CA PHE A 110 79.90 -6.90 -35.08
C PHE A 110 81.08 -6.21 -35.78
N CYS A 111 80.98 -4.91 -36.00
CA CYS A 111 81.90 -4.12 -36.83
C CYS A 111 82.14 -2.72 -36.25
N ALA A 112 83.31 -2.13 -36.55
CA ALA A 112 83.59 -0.73 -36.27
C ALA A 112 83.11 0.17 -37.43
N PRO A 113 82.49 1.35 -37.16
CA PRO A 113 82.17 2.30 -38.21
C PRO A 113 83.46 2.85 -38.86
N LYS A 114 83.41 3.06 -40.17
CA LYS A 114 84.51 3.69 -40.94
C LYS A 114 84.34 5.22 -40.90
N PRO A 115 85.41 6.02 -40.74
CA PRO A 115 85.35 7.46 -40.92
C PRO A 115 84.89 7.84 -42.33
N LEU A 116 84.17 8.96 -42.46
CA LEU A 116 83.55 9.41 -43.70
C LEU A 116 84.27 10.66 -44.24
N GLU A 117 85.12 10.46 -45.24
CA GLU A 117 85.71 11.50 -46.08
C GLU A 117 85.48 11.08 -47.54
N ASP A 118 84.84 11.89 -48.38
CA ASP A 118 85.53 12.86 -49.27
C ASP A 118 84.53 13.49 -50.30
N LEU A 119 85.02 14.42 -51.10
CA LEU A 119 84.32 15.32 -52.03
C LEU A 119 83.45 14.62 -53.09
N VAL A 120 82.28 15.22 -53.40
CA VAL A 120 81.44 14.85 -54.55
C VAL A 120 81.70 15.81 -55.71
N THR A 121 82.38 15.31 -56.75
CA THR A 121 82.34 15.91 -58.09
C THR A 121 81.05 15.49 -58.78
N LEU A 122 80.22 16.46 -59.17
CA LEU A 122 79.06 16.20 -60.03
C LEU A 122 79.54 16.15 -61.48
N GLU A 123 79.69 14.96 -62.02
CA GLU A 123 79.80 14.74 -63.47
C GLU A 123 78.40 14.88 -64.07
N GLU A 124 78.20 15.91 -64.92
CA GLU A 124 76.94 16.12 -65.63
C GLU A 124 77.00 15.32 -66.96
N GLU A 125 76.35 14.16 -67.00
CA GLU A 125 76.27 13.31 -68.19
C GLU A 125 75.49 13.99 -69.33
N SER A 126 76.19 14.82 -70.12
CA SER A 126 75.67 15.37 -71.37
C SER A 126 75.98 14.44 -72.54
N TYR A 127 74.95 13.74 -73.02
CA TYR A 127 75.02 12.86 -74.17
C TYR A 127 75.19 13.68 -75.47
N GLY A 128 76.40 13.74 -76.01
CA GLY A 128 76.67 14.42 -77.28
C GLY A 128 78.15 14.42 -77.65
N GLU A 129 78.49 13.84 -78.80
CA GLU A 129 79.85 13.75 -79.30
C GLU A 129 80.39 15.13 -79.76
N GLU A 130 81.44 15.64 -79.13
CA GLU A 130 82.51 16.39 -79.80
C GLU A 130 83.77 16.51 -78.91
N GLU A 131 84.93 16.16 -79.45
CA GLU A 131 86.21 16.11 -78.73
C GLU A 131 86.79 17.53 -78.57
N GLY A 132 86.48 18.22 -77.46
CA GLY A 132 86.80 19.64 -77.34
C GLY A 132 86.78 20.26 -75.93
N THR A 133 87.82 19.99 -75.15
CA THR A 133 88.14 20.65 -73.85
C THR A 133 87.09 20.47 -72.75
N ASP A 134 87.40 19.58 -71.81
CA ASP A 134 86.73 19.50 -70.51
C ASP A 134 87.03 20.78 -69.69
N MET A 135 86.29 21.85 -69.97
CA MET A 135 86.40 23.13 -69.27
C MET A 135 85.72 23.02 -67.91
N LEU A 136 86.50 22.75 -66.87
CA LEU A 136 86.06 22.92 -65.48
C LEU A 136 85.49 24.34 -65.29
N LEU A 137 84.16 24.44 -65.24
CA LEU A 137 83.48 25.67 -64.86
C LEU A 137 83.66 25.88 -63.36
N VAL A 138 84.74 26.56 -62.99
CA VAL A 138 84.99 26.98 -61.60
C VAL A 138 84.02 28.11 -61.25
N VAL A 139 82.78 27.76 -60.94
CA VAL A 139 81.81 28.68 -60.34
C VAL A 139 82.39 29.16 -59.01
N PRO A 140 82.56 30.49 -58.80
CA PRO A 140 83.00 31.01 -57.52
C PRO A 140 82.11 30.49 -56.40
N ARG A 141 82.71 29.95 -55.32
CA ARG A 141 81.97 29.36 -54.18
C ARG A 141 80.88 30.29 -53.63
N ALA A 142 81.07 31.61 -53.71
CA ALA A 142 80.08 32.61 -53.33
C ALA A 142 78.81 32.58 -54.21
N GLU A 143 78.94 32.41 -55.52
CA GLU A 143 77.83 32.38 -56.48
C GLU A 143 77.03 31.08 -56.33
N LEU A 144 77.70 29.93 -56.22
CA LEU A 144 77.04 28.64 -55.96
C LEU A 144 76.27 28.66 -54.63
N LEU A 145 76.88 29.22 -53.57
CA LEU A 145 76.20 29.37 -52.27
C LEU A 145 75.05 30.40 -52.32
N GLN A 146 75.15 31.44 -53.13
CA GLN A 146 74.08 32.43 -53.31
C GLN A 146 72.88 31.83 -54.04
N SER A 147 73.10 31.11 -55.14
CA SER A 147 72.04 30.37 -55.84
C SER A 147 71.39 29.34 -54.92
N ARG A 148 72.19 28.54 -54.20
CA ARG A 148 71.67 27.54 -53.26
C ARG A 148 70.91 28.15 -52.08
N LEU A 149 71.34 29.30 -51.58
CA LEU A 149 70.60 30.05 -50.55
C LEU A 149 69.25 30.56 -51.10
N GLN A 150 69.21 31.04 -52.34
CA GLN A 150 67.99 31.51 -52.98
C GLN A 150 67.00 30.37 -53.24
N GLU A 151 67.46 29.21 -53.68
CA GLU A 151 66.68 27.96 -53.76
C GLU A 151 66.10 27.60 -52.39
N CYS A 152 66.91 27.49 -51.34
CA CYS A 152 66.43 27.14 -50.00
C CYS A 152 65.45 28.17 -49.42
N LEU A 153 65.54 29.45 -49.79
CA LEU A 153 64.55 30.47 -49.42
C LEU A 153 63.23 30.33 -50.20
N GLN A 154 63.28 29.92 -51.47
CA GLN A 154 62.10 29.60 -52.29
C GLN A 154 61.42 28.33 -51.79
N GLU A 155 62.16 27.23 -51.61
CA GLU A 155 61.70 25.99 -50.99
C GLU A 155 61.01 26.26 -49.64
N ARG A 156 61.63 27.08 -48.77
CA ARG A 156 61.04 27.46 -47.48
C ARG A 156 59.74 28.25 -47.64
N ALA A 157 59.63 29.14 -48.62
CA ALA A 157 58.42 29.90 -48.88
C ALA A 157 57.28 28.99 -49.39
N GLU A 158 57.58 28.04 -50.28
CA GLU A 158 56.62 27.05 -50.77
C GLU A 158 56.16 26.09 -49.66
N LEU A 159 57.09 25.60 -48.84
CA LEU A 159 56.78 24.76 -47.68
C LEU A 159 55.90 25.49 -46.66
N LEU A 160 56.15 26.77 -46.39
CA LEU A 160 55.29 27.58 -45.52
C LEU A 160 53.89 27.80 -46.11
N GLN A 161 53.77 28.04 -47.42
CA GLN A 161 52.47 28.13 -48.08
C GLN A 161 51.72 26.79 -48.08
N LEU A 162 52.40 25.68 -48.29
CA LEU A 162 51.81 24.36 -48.22
C LEU A 162 51.38 24.04 -46.78
N GLN A 163 52.21 24.37 -45.79
CA GLN A 163 51.86 24.26 -44.38
C GLN A 163 50.59 25.04 -44.06
N GLU A 164 50.49 26.32 -44.47
CA GLU A 164 49.30 27.15 -44.27
C GLU A 164 48.05 26.61 -44.99
N ARG A 165 48.20 26.05 -46.19
CA ARG A 165 47.10 25.36 -46.90
C ARG A 165 46.63 24.12 -46.12
N THR A 166 47.56 23.30 -45.62
CA THR A 166 47.20 22.10 -44.84
C THR A 166 46.62 22.44 -43.47
N THR A 167 47.05 23.51 -42.78
CA THR A 167 46.42 23.93 -41.53
C THR A 167 45.01 24.45 -41.77
N LYS A 168 44.80 25.32 -42.76
CA LYS A 168 43.45 25.81 -43.14
C LYS A 168 42.53 24.67 -43.57
N GLN A 169 43.04 23.64 -44.24
CA GLN A 169 42.24 22.47 -44.61
C GLN A 169 41.86 21.63 -43.39
N ARG A 170 42.80 21.34 -42.47
CA ARG A 170 42.49 20.67 -41.19
C ARG A 170 41.51 21.47 -40.32
N GLU A 171 41.55 22.80 -40.37
CA GLU A 171 40.58 23.67 -39.67
C GLU A 171 39.17 23.53 -40.27
N LYS A 172 39.03 23.54 -41.60
CA LYS A 172 37.76 23.28 -42.27
C LYS A 172 37.22 21.88 -41.98
N GLU A 173 38.06 20.85 -42.02
CA GLU A 173 37.69 19.48 -41.68
C GLU A 173 37.20 19.37 -40.22
N LYS A 174 37.83 20.09 -39.28
CA LYS A 174 37.35 20.21 -37.88
C LYS A 174 36.01 20.94 -37.79
N GLU A 175 35.82 22.04 -38.50
CA GLU A 175 34.54 22.76 -38.53
C GLU A 175 33.41 21.91 -39.13
N GLU A 176 33.69 21.15 -40.19
CA GLU A 176 32.74 20.23 -40.82
C GLU A 176 32.39 19.07 -39.88
N PHE A 177 33.39 18.49 -39.22
CA PHE A 177 33.18 17.49 -38.17
C PHE A 177 32.32 18.03 -37.02
N TRP A 178 32.60 19.24 -36.52
CA TRP A 178 31.77 19.86 -35.47
C TRP A 178 30.35 20.15 -35.95
N ARG A 179 30.16 20.69 -37.16
CA ARG A 179 28.82 20.90 -37.75
C ARG A 179 28.05 19.60 -37.92
N ALA A 180 28.72 18.52 -38.37
CA ALA A 180 28.12 17.20 -38.50
C ALA A 180 27.75 16.61 -37.13
N LYS A 181 28.63 16.72 -36.13
CA LYS A 181 28.38 16.29 -34.75
C LYS A 181 27.19 17.03 -34.15
N GLU A 182 27.12 18.35 -34.27
CA GLU A 182 25.96 19.12 -33.78
C GLU A 182 24.66 18.73 -34.50
N ALA A 183 24.71 18.47 -35.81
CA ALA A 183 23.54 18.00 -36.56
C ALA A 183 23.08 16.62 -36.08
N TRP A 184 24.01 15.70 -35.83
CA TRP A 184 23.74 14.40 -35.22
C TRP A 184 23.15 14.55 -33.81
N ASP A 185 23.74 15.37 -32.95
CA ASP A 185 23.24 15.63 -31.59
C ASP A 185 21.84 16.28 -31.62
N ARG A 186 21.53 17.14 -32.60
CA ARG A 186 20.18 17.69 -32.81
C ARG A 186 19.19 16.60 -33.24
N GLN A 187 19.59 15.69 -34.13
CA GLN A 187 18.77 14.55 -34.55
C GLN A 187 18.53 13.57 -33.40
N TRP A 188 19.57 13.22 -32.64
CA TRP A 188 19.47 12.36 -31.46
C TRP A 188 18.52 12.96 -30.43
N ARG A 189 18.68 14.25 -30.07
CA ARG A 189 17.72 14.96 -29.21
C ARG A 189 16.31 15.07 -29.82
N GLY A 190 16.16 14.96 -31.14
CA GLY A 190 14.86 14.80 -31.81
C GLY A 190 14.25 13.45 -31.47
N LEU A 191 14.96 12.38 -31.81
CA LEU A 191 14.54 11.00 -31.56
C LEU A 191 14.28 10.71 -30.08
N GLU A 192 15.10 11.23 -29.16
CA GLU A 192 14.90 11.10 -27.70
C GLU A 192 13.57 11.72 -27.24
N ARG A 193 13.20 12.88 -27.81
CA ARG A 193 11.91 13.54 -27.53
C ARG A 193 10.75 12.79 -28.19
N ASP A 194 10.96 12.20 -29.37
CA ASP A 194 9.95 11.38 -30.05
C ASP A 194 9.69 10.06 -29.30
N ILE A 195 10.74 9.39 -28.81
CA ILE A 195 10.67 8.20 -27.96
C ILE A 195 9.94 8.56 -26.66
N SER A 196 10.35 9.64 -25.98
CA SER A 196 9.70 10.12 -24.74
C SER A 196 8.21 10.41 -24.94
N ARG A 197 7.84 11.06 -26.05
CA ARG A 197 6.43 11.32 -26.41
C ARG A 197 5.67 10.02 -26.67
N LEU A 198 6.21 9.11 -27.47
CA LEU A 198 5.55 7.83 -27.78
C LEU A 198 5.39 6.92 -26.55
N GLN A 199 6.33 6.97 -25.60
CA GLN A 199 6.19 6.28 -24.31
C GLN A 199 5.05 6.87 -23.47
N GLU A 200 4.93 8.20 -23.45
CA GLU A 200 3.84 8.92 -22.76
C GLU A 200 2.47 8.68 -23.42
N ASP A 201 2.38 8.75 -24.75
CA ASP A 201 1.18 8.41 -25.51
C ASP A 201 0.73 6.96 -25.25
N LEU A 202 1.69 6.02 -25.19
CA LEU A 202 1.42 4.62 -24.85
C LEU A 202 0.98 4.44 -23.39
N ARG A 203 1.54 5.22 -22.45
CA ARG A 203 1.12 5.24 -21.04
C ARG A 203 -0.33 5.72 -20.92
N GLN A 204 -0.65 6.85 -21.54
CA GLN A 204 -2.01 7.41 -21.58
C GLN A 204 -3.00 6.45 -22.25
N SER A 205 -2.61 5.78 -23.34
CA SER A 205 -3.45 4.77 -23.99
C SER A 205 -3.70 3.55 -23.11
N ARG A 206 -2.74 3.13 -22.27
CA ARG A 206 -2.96 2.04 -21.30
C ARG A 206 -3.89 2.48 -20.17
N GLU A 207 -3.72 3.70 -19.67
CA GLU A 207 -4.57 4.25 -18.60
C GLU A 207 -6.02 4.43 -19.05
N THR A 208 -6.25 4.87 -20.30
CA THR A 208 -7.61 4.93 -20.85
C THR A 208 -8.23 3.55 -21.09
N ILE A 209 -7.44 2.53 -21.43
CA ILE A 209 -7.93 1.13 -21.51
C ILE A 209 -8.36 0.65 -20.12
N VAL A 210 -7.51 0.76 -19.10
CA VAL A 210 -7.82 0.33 -17.72
C VAL A 210 -9.05 1.06 -17.16
N GLU A 211 -9.20 2.35 -17.43
CA GLU A 211 -10.38 3.12 -17.02
C GLU A 211 -11.66 2.68 -17.76
N MET A 212 -11.57 2.22 -19.02
CA MET A 212 -12.71 1.65 -19.75
C MET A 212 -13.05 0.23 -19.27
N GLU A 213 -12.04 -0.58 -18.93
CA GLU A 213 -12.21 -1.91 -18.32
C GLU A 213 -12.93 -1.79 -16.96
N ARG A 214 -12.47 -0.87 -16.08
CA ARG A 214 -13.11 -0.57 -14.80
C ARG A 214 -14.59 -0.17 -14.97
N ARG A 215 -14.91 0.66 -15.96
CA ARG A 215 -16.30 1.05 -16.27
C ARG A 215 -17.12 -0.14 -16.78
N LEU A 216 -16.54 -1.02 -17.58
CA LEU A 216 -17.21 -2.22 -18.06
C LEU A 216 -17.52 -3.19 -16.91
N GLU A 217 -16.61 -3.33 -15.94
CA GLU A 217 -16.84 -4.10 -14.71
C GLU A 217 -17.96 -3.49 -13.85
N GLU A 218 -17.98 -2.15 -13.68
CA GLU A 218 -19.06 -1.45 -12.97
C GLU A 218 -20.43 -1.63 -13.64
N GLU A 219 -20.51 -1.44 -14.95
CA GLU A 219 -21.73 -1.71 -15.75
C GLU A 219 -22.14 -3.19 -15.71
N GLN A 220 -21.18 -4.11 -15.65
CA GLN A 220 -21.45 -5.55 -15.50
C GLN A 220 -22.03 -5.88 -14.11
N LEU A 221 -21.50 -5.28 -13.04
CA LEU A 221 -22.03 -5.44 -11.68
C LEU A 221 -23.43 -4.79 -11.53
N LEU A 222 -23.62 -3.60 -12.09
CA LEU A 222 -24.93 -2.94 -12.18
C LEU A 222 -25.94 -3.80 -12.97
N GLY A 223 -25.51 -4.37 -14.11
CA GLY A 223 -26.31 -5.30 -14.90
C GLY A 223 -26.69 -6.56 -14.14
N GLN A 224 -25.75 -7.17 -13.41
CA GLN A 224 -26.03 -8.32 -12.54
C GLN A 224 -27.06 -7.97 -11.45
N SER A 225 -26.85 -6.87 -10.72
CA SER A 225 -27.79 -6.38 -9.70
C SER A 225 -29.19 -6.15 -10.28
N LEU A 226 -29.29 -5.47 -11.42
CA LEU A 226 -30.56 -5.21 -12.10
C LEU A 226 -31.25 -6.51 -12.59
N THR A 227 -30.47 -7.51 -13.03
CA THR A 227 -31.06 -8.82 -13.37
C THR A 227 -31.57 -9.57 -12.14
N GLN A 228 -30.89 -9.49 -11.00
CA GLN A 228 -31.32 -10.10 -9.73
C GLN A 228 -32.58 -9.42 -9.19
N GLU A 229 -32.63 -8.08 -9.22
CA GLU A 229 -33.83 -7.32 -8.84
C GLU A 229 -35.00 -7.66 -9.77
N LYS A 230 -34.76 -7.75 -11.08
CA LYS A 230 -35.77 -8.16 -12.06
C LYS A 230 -36.30 -9.58 -11.79
N THR A 231 -35.45 -10.54 -11.46
CA THR A 231 -35.91 -11.90 -11.11
C THR A 231 -36.70 -11.91 -9.81
N ALA A 232 -36.25 -11.20 -8.77
CA ALA A 232 -36.98 -11.09 -7.50
C ALA A 232 -38.35 -10.41 -7.68
N LEU A 233 -38.46 -9.38 -8.53
CA LEU A 233 -39.73 -8.73 -8.87
C LEU A 233 -40.64 -9.64 -9.69
N MET A 234 -40.10 -10.48 -10.57
CA MET A 234 -40.87 -11.50 -11.30
C MET A 234 -41.42 -12.58 -10.35
N GLU A 235 -40.60 -13.11 -9.45
CA GLU A 235 -41.03 -14.07 -8.42
C GLU A 235 -42.08 -13.47 -7.47
N ALA A 236 -41.87 -12.21 -7.03
CA ALA A 236 -42.84 -11.48 -6.23
C ALA A 236 -44.17 -11.29 -6.97
N ARG A 237 -44.11 -10.92 -8.26
CA ARG A 237 -45.30 -10.82 -9.13
C ARG A 237 -46.01 -12.16 -9.24
N GLU A 238 -45.31 -13.24 -9.57
CA GLU A 238 -45.88 -14.59 -9.69
C GLU A 238 -46.53 -15.06 -8.37
N SER A 239 -45.90 -14.81 -7.23
CA SER A 239 -46.49 -15.12 -5.91
C SER A 239 -47.75 -14.28 -5.62
N SER A 240 -47.80 -13.03 -6.06
CA SER A 240 -49.01 -12.20 -5.96
C SER A 240 -50.11 -12.66 -6.90
N GLU A 241 -49.78 -13.12 -8.12
CA GLU A 241 -50.74 -13.63 -9.09
C GLU A 241 -51.35 -14.95 -8.62
N MET A 242 -50.54 -15.86 -8.06
CA MET A 242 -51.04 -17.08 -7.39
C MET A 242 -51.97 -16.74 -6.23
N ARG A 243 -51.59 -15.80 -5.35
CA ARG A 243 -52.44 -15.37 -4.23
C ARG A 243 -53.76 -14.74 -4.70
N ILE A 244 -53.76 -14.01 -5.81
CA ILE A 244 -54.99 -13.47 -6.42
C ILE A 244 -55.87 -14.63 -6.93
N GLN A 245 -55.30 -15.62 -7.62
CA GLN A 245 -56.02 -16.79 -8.10
C GLN A 245 -56.66 -17.60 -6.95
N ASP A 246 -55.90 -17.84 -5.87
CA ASP A 246 -56.41 -18.48 -4.65
C ASP A 246 -57.58 -17.69 -4.04
N LEU A 247 -57.45 -16.36 -3.95
CA LEU A 247 -58.52 -15.51 -3.42
C LEU A 247 -59.75 -15.49 -4.33
N GLU A 248 -59.58 -15.50 -5.66
CA GLU A 248 -60.68 -15.65 -6.60
C GLU A 248 -61.39 -17.00 -6.47
N GLU A 249 -60.67 -18.10 -6.27
CA GLU A 249 -61.28 -19.42 -6.03
C GLU A 249 -62.02 -19.46 -4.68
N ASN A 250 -61.44 -18.87 -3.64
CA ASN A 250 -62.13 -18.71 -2.36
C ASN A 250 -63.40 -17.85 -2.49
N ILE A 251 -63.38 -16.77 -3.28
CA ILE A 251 -64.57 -15.95 -3.56
C ILE A 251 -65.61 -16.76 -4.36
N LYS A 252 -65.20 -17.53 -5.38
CA LYS A 252 -66.08 -18.41 -6.17
C LYS A 252 -66.76 -19.44 -5.27
N THR A 253 -66.00 -20.13 -4.40
CA THR A 253 -66.54 -21.14 -3.48
C THR A 253 -67.43 -20.55 -2.38
N LEU A 254 -67.08 -19.38 -1.82
CA LEU A 254 -67.93 -18.66 -0.87
C LEU A 254 -69.24 -18.17 -1.52
N THR A 255 -69.17 -17.68 -2.76
CA THR A 255 -70.36 -17.26 -3.52
C THR A 255 -71.28 -18.44 -3.80
N GLN A 256 -70.73 -19.59 -4.21
CA GLN A 256 -71.48 -20.83 -4.39
C GLN A 256 -72.16 -21.28 -3.09
N ARG A 257 -71.44 -21.28 -1.96
CA ARG A 257 -72.02 -21.60 -0.64
C ARG A 257 -73.10 -20.59 -0.21
N ALA A 258 -72.95 -19.31 -0.52
CA ALA A 258 -73.96 -18.29 -0.22
C ALA A 258 -75.25 -18.55 -1.01
N VAL A 259 -75.16 -18.87 -2.31
CA VAL A 259 -76.29 -19.27 -3.15
C VAL A 259 -76.96 -20.55 -2.64
N GLU A 260 -76.17 -21.55 -2.22
CA GLU A 260 -76.69 -22.79 -1.62
C GLU A 260 -77.46 -22.53 -0.32
N ARG A 261 -76.95 -21.65 0.54
CA ARG A 261 -77.60 -21.24 1.80
C ARG A 261 -78.83 -20.38 1.57
N GLU A 262 -78.82 -19.50 0.57
CA GLU A 262 -80.01 -18.73 0.17
C GLU A 262 -81.11 -19.66 -0.37
N ALA A 263 -80.76 -20.62 -1.22
CA ALA A 263 -81.68 -21.65 -1.69
C ALA A 263 -82.21 -22.54 -0.55
N GLU A 264 -81.41 -22.83 0.46
CA GLU A 264 -81.87 -23.53 1.67
C GLU A 264 -82.79 -22.67 2.55
N LEU A 265 -82.49 -21.38 2.71
CA LEU A 265 -83.37 -20.44 3.39
C LEU A 265 -84.73 -20.31 2.69
N GLU A 266 -84.79 -20.28 1.36
CA GLU A 266 -86.06 -20.32 0.64
C GLU A 266 -86.83 -21.62 0.88
N ARG A 267 -86.16 -22.80 0.86
CA ARG A 267 -86.80 -24.07 1.23
C ARG A 267 -87.35 -24.04 2.67
N ILE A 268 -86.64 -23.42 3.61
CA ILE A 268 -87.09 -23.28 5.00
C ILE A 268 -88.28 -22.30 5.08
N LYS A 269 -88.21 -21.12 4.46
CA LYS A 269 -89.32 -20.16 4.37
C LYS A 269 -90.58 -20.82 3.80
N GLU A 270 -90.43 -21.65 2.76
CA GLU A 270 -91.54 -22.37 2.15
C GLU A 270 -92.15 -23.42 3.10
N ARG A 271 -91.32 -24.20 3.83
CA ARG A 271 -91.79 -25.10 4.89
C ARG A 271 -92.52 -24.32 6.00
N THR A 272 -91.98 -23.19 6.45
CA THR A 272 -92.61 -22.34 7.48
C THR A 272 -93.95 -21.76 7.02
N LYS A 273 -94.06 -21.32 5.75
CA LYS A 273 -95.33 -20.89 5.16
C LYS A 273 -96.38 -22.02 5.18
N ARG A 274 -95.99 -23.25 4.81
CA ARG A 274 -96.89 -24.43 4.87
C ARG A 274 -97.31 -24.77 6.30
N ALA A 275 -96.37 -24.73 7.26
CA ALA A 275 -96.66 -24.98 8.68
C ALA A 275 -97.59 -23.91 9.28
N ASN A 276 -97.39 -22.64 8.94
CA ASN A 276 -98.27 -21.55 9.36
C ASN A 276 -99.68 -21.68 8.75
N ALA A 277 -99.80 -22.15 7.51
CA ALA A 277 -101.11 -22.43 6.90
C ALA A 277 -101.88 -23.51 7.67
N LEU A 278 -101.21 -24.62 8.02
CA LEU A 278 -101.79 -25.69 8.85
C LEU A 278 -102.18 -25.19 10.25
N LYS A 279 -101.33 -24.38 10.90
CA LYS A 279 -101.63 -23.80 12.22
C LYS A 279 -102.85 -22.86 12.18
N ASN A 280 -103.02 -22.10 11.10
CA ASN A 280 -104.20 -21.25 10.91
C ASN A 280 -105.47 -22.08 10.66
N GLU A 281 -105.35 -23.24 10.00
CA GLU A 281 -106.43 -24.21 9.83
C GLU A 281 -106.83 -24.81 11.20
N GLU A 282 -105.88 -25.28 12.00
CA GLU A 282 -106.10 -25.75 13.39
C GLU A 282 -106.70 -24.65 14.30
N GLU A 283 -106.29 -23.40 14.16
CA GLU A 283 -106.90 -22.26 14.88
C GLU A 283 -108.33 -21.97 14.43
N SER A 284 -108.64 -22.16 13.15
CA SER A 284 -110.01 -22.05 12.63
C SER A 284 -110.92 -23.19 13.12
N GLU A 285 -110.38 -24.41 13.26
CA GLU A 285 -111.08 -25.53 13.87
C GLU A 285 -111.28 -25.30 15.38
N ARG A 286 -110.24 -24.84 16.09
CA ARG A 286 -110.32 -24.53 17.52
C ARG A 286 -111.34 -23.44 17.83
N THR A 287 -111.44 -22.40 17.00
CA THR A 287 -112.48 -21.38 17.15
C THR A 287 -113.88 -21.92 16.83
N SER A 288 -114.02 -22.83 15.85
CA SER A 288 -115.28 -23.56 15.63
C SER A 288 -115.69 -24.42 16.84
N LEU A 289 -114.73 -25.08 17.49
CA LEU A 289 -114.96 -25.89 18.70
C LEU A 289 -115.26 -25.01 19.93
N GLN A 290 -114.62 -23.84 20.06
CA GLN A 290 -114.89 -22.85 21.10
C GLN A 290 -116.36 -22.37 21.03
N VAL A 291 -116.85 -22.02 19.84
CA VAL A 291 -118.26 -21.62 19.64
C VAL A 291 -119.23 -22.76 20.01
N LYS A 292 -118.90 -24.01 19.65
CA LYS A 292 -119.71 -25.18 20.04
C LYS A 292 -119.72 -25.40 21.56
N LEU A 293 -118.60 -25.17 22.24
CA LEU A 293 -118.51 -25.25 23.70
C LEU A 293 -119.40 -24.19 24.37
N GLU A 294 -119.29 -22.93 23.96
CA GLU A 294 -120.12 -21.81 24.46
C GLU A 294 -121.63 -22.09 24.28
N GLN A 295 -121.99 -22.78 23.19
CA GLN A 295 -123.36 -23.22 22.92
C GLN A 295 -123.82 -24.30 23.93
N THR A 296 -122.98 -25.30 24.26
CA THR A 296 -123.30 -26.28 25.33
C THR A 296 -123.31 -25.66 26.74
N GLU A 297 -122.49 -24.63 27.00
CA GLU A 297 -122.56 -23.90 28.27
C GLU A 297 -123.86 -23.10 28.42
N ALA A 298 -124.45 -22.60 27.31
CA ALA A 298 -125.75 -21.93 27.34
C ALA A 298 -126.88 -22.89 27.77
N GLU A 299 -126.81 -24.16 27.35
CA GLU A 299 -127.73 -25.22 27.78
C GLU A 299 -127.57 -25.53 29.29
N LEU A 300 -126.32 -25.62 29.78
CA LEU A 300 -126.02 -25.75 31.21
C LEU A 300 -126.52 -24.56 32.05
N ARG A 301 -126.47 -23.33 31.52
CA ARG A 301 -127.03 -22.13 32.18
C ARG A 301 -128.56 -22.19 32.29
N SER A 302 -129.24 -22.84 31.35
CA SER A 302 -130.68 -23.13 31.45
C SER A 302 -130.97 -24.10 32.60
N LEU A 303 -130.25 -25.23 32.65
CA LEU A 303 -130.42 -26.27 33.68
C LEU A 303 -130.10 -25.76 35.10
N SER A 304 -129.10 -24.87 35.24
CA SER A 304 -128.76 -24.20 36.50
C SER A 304 -129.91 -23.35 37.08
N LYS A 305 -130.84 -22.89 36.23
CA LYS A 305 -132.02 -22.12 36.64
C LYS A 305 -133.06 -22.98 37.38
N GLU A 306 -133.12 -24.28 37.10
CA GLU A 306 -134.00 -25.24 37.77
C GLU A 306 -133.47 -25.60 39.18
N PHE A 307 -132.15 -25.77 39.32
CA PHE A 307 -131.50 -26.01 40.62
C PHE A 307 -131.71 -24.87 41.64
N GLN A 308 -131.89 -23.63 41.18
CA GLN A 308 -132.10 -22.49 42.07
C GLN A 308 -133.43 -22.58 42.85
N GLY A 309 -134.43 -23.34 42.38
CA GLY A 309 -135.67 -23.59 43.11
C GLY A 309 -135.51 -24.45 44.37
N LEU A 310 -134.56 -25.40 44.36
CA LEU A 310 -134.28 -26.29 45.49
C LEU A 310 -133.42 -25.61 46.58
N ARG A 311 -132.70 -24.54 46.22
CA ARG A 311 -131.71 -23.87 47.08
C ARG A 311 -132.33 -23.08 48.24
N ASN A 312 -133.59 -22.65 48.12
CA ASN A 312 -134.28 -21.85 49.13
C ASN A 312 -134.61 -22.62 50.43
N SER A 313 -134.50 -23.96 50.43
CA SER A 313 -134.72 -24.80 51.62
C SER A 313 -133.45 -25.01 52.47
N LEU A 314 -132.26 -24.78 51.89
CA LEU A 314 -130.97 -25.06 52.54
C LEU A 314 -130.46 -23.89 53.41
N ALA A 315 -130.92 -22.66 53.12
CA ALA A 315 -130.46 -21.42 53.75
C ALA A 315 -130.69 -21.33 55.28
N GLN A 316 -131.41 -22.28 55.89
CA GLN A 316 -131.69 -22.31 57.32
C GLN A 316 -130.67 -23.10 58.17
N ARG A 317 -129.63 -23.71 57.56
CA ARG A 317 -128.58 -24.47 58.27
C ARG A 317 -127.18 -23.83 58.28
N ASP A 318 -126.83 -23.03 57.27
CA ASP A 318 -125.43 -22.62 57.03
C ASP A 318 -124.90 -21.47 57.93
N THR A 319 -125.77 -20.78 58.67
CA THR A 319 -125.36 -19.76 59.67
C THR A 319 -124.49 -20.30 60.80
N SER A 320 -124.43 -21.62 60.98
CA SER A 320 -123.63 -22.28 62.02
C SER A 320 -122.19 -22.63 61.60
N VAL A 321 -121.89 -22.64 60.30
CA VAL A 321 -120.62 -23.19 59.76
C VAL A 321 -119.54 -22.12 59.56
N LEU A 322 -119.91 -20.87 59.26
CA LEU A 322 -118.94 -19.80 58.95
C LEU A 322 -118.00 -19.41 60.09
N GLN A 323 -118.36 -19.68 61.35
CA GLN A 323 -117.53 -19.26 62.50
C GLN A 323 -116.26 -20.11 62.70
N LEU A 324 -116.20 -21.31 62.12
CA LEU A 324 -115.07 -22.23 62.29
C LEU A 324 -114.00 -22.15 61.18
N GLN A 325 -114.26 -21.43 60.08
CA GLN A 325 -113.33 -21.34 58.95
C GLN A 325 -112.30 -20.19 59.05
N ASN A 326 -112.61 -19.13 59.81
CA ASN A 326 -111.76 -17.92 59.89
C ASN A 326 -110.44 -18.10 60.67
N THR A 327 -110.25 -19.19 61.42
CA THR A 327 -109.04 -19.44 62.21
C THR A 327 -107.95 -20.22 61.46
N ILE A 328 -108.33 -20.93 60.39
CA ILE A 328 -107.42 -21.82 59.63
C ILE A 328 -106.60 -21.02 58.60
N THR A 329 -107.18 -19.98 58.00
CA THR A 329 -106.54 -19.15 56.96
C THR A 329 -105.34 -18.34 57.49
N THR A 330 -105.34 -17.91 58.75
CA THR A 330 -104.31 -17.00 59.30
C THR A 330 -102.94 -17.67 59.51
N LEU A 331 -102.88 -19.00 59.64
CA LEU A 331 -101.63 -19.72 59.89
C LEU A 331 -100.90 -20.09 58.58
N THR A 332 -101.65 -20.45 57.53
CA THR A 332 -101.09 -20.86 56.22
C THR A 332 -100.30 -19.73 55.53
N GLN A 333 -100.70 -18.47 55.74
CA GLN A 333 -100.11 -17.32 55.04
C GLN A 333 -98.76 -16.85 55.61
N LYS A 334 -98.37 -17.29 56.82
CA LYS A 334 -97.07 -16.95 57.43
C LYS A 334 -95.93 -17.88 56.99
N LEU A 335 -96.24 -19.10 56.55
CA LEU A 335 -95.26 -20.10 56.15
C LEU A 335 -94.62 -19.79 54.78
N THR A 336 -95.42 -19.33 53.83
CA THR A 336 -95.00 -19.06 52.44
C THR A 336 -94.12 -17.81 52.29
N ILE A 337 -94.17 -16.88 53.24
CA ILE A 337 -93.35 -15.65 53.24
C ILE A 337 -91.90 -15.95 53.67
N ALA A 338 -91.68 -16.95 54.51
CA ALA A 338 -90.32 -17.35 54.95
C ALA A 338 -89.53 -18.01 53.80
N GLN A 339 -90.16 -18.91 53.05
CA GLN A 339 -89.50 -19.70 52.01
C GLN A 339 -89.01 -18.85 50.80
N ARG A 340 -89.68 -17.74 50.47
CA ARG A 340 -89.21 -16.84 49.39
C ARG A 340 -87.90 -16.10 49.71
N LYS A 341 -87.69 -15.72 50.98
CA LYS A 341 -86.48 -15.00 51.39
C LYS A 341 -85.22 -15.86 51.38
N GLU A 342 -85.39 -17.18 51.51
CA GLU A 342 -84.28 -18.14 51.46
C GLU A 342 -83.74 -18.28 50.03
N THR A 343 -84.62 -18.33 49.02
CA THR A 343 -84.23 -18.41 47.61
C THR A 343 -83.53 -17.14 47.08
N GLU A 344 -83.89 -15.96 47.59
CA GLU A 344 -83.23 -14.68 47.24
C GLU A 344 -81.81 -14.58 47.85
N ASN A 345 -81.63 -15.09 49.08
CA ASN A 345 -80.32 -15.17 49.72
C ASN A 345 -79.38 -16.17 49.01
N GLU A 346 -79.89 -17.27 48.46
CA GLU A 346 -79.06 -18.21 47.70
C GLU A 346 -78.62 -17.64 46.34
N ALA A 347 -79.48 -16.84 45.68
CA ALA A 347 -79.16 -16.17 44.43
C ALA A 347 -78.04 -15.11 44.59
N SER A 348 -78.16 -14.23 45.60
CA SER A 348 -77.13 -13.24 45.92
C SER A 348 -75.78 -13.87 46.34
N LEU A 349 -75.80 -15.03 46.99
CA LEU A 349 -74.58 -15.80 47.27
C LEU A 349 -73.93 -16.44 46.02
N LYS A 350 -74.67 -16.64 44.92
CA LYS A 350 -74.11 -17.10 43.63
C LYS A 350 -73.50 -15.91 42.86
N GLU A 351 -74.16 -14.76 42.89
CA GLU A 351 -73.65 -13.51 42.29
C GLU A 351 -72.37 -13.00 42.97
N MET A 352 -72.30 -13.06 44.31
CA MET A 352 -71.07 -12.76 45.06
C MET A 352 -69.90 -13.71 44.76
N ARG A 353 -70.15 -14.92 44.25
CA ARG A 353 -69.09 -15.84 43.80
C ARG A 353 -68.60 -15.47 42.40
N SER A 354 -69.50 -15.24 41.44
CA SER A 354 -69.11 -14.84 40.08
C SER A 354 -68.43 -13.46 40.02
N LEU A 355 -68.74 -12.55 40.96
CA LEU A 355 -68.02 -11.29 41.14
C LEU A 355 -66.59 -11.50 41.66
N ARG A 356 -66.38 -12.42 42.62
CA ARG A 356 -65.03 -12.76 43.14
C ARG A 356 -64.17 -13.48 42.10
N GLU A 357 -64.76 -14.37 41.32
CA GLU A 357 -64.05 -15.04 40.22
C GLU A 357 -63.62 -14.03 39.15
N ARG A 358 -64.50 -13.10 38.76
CA ARG A 358 -64.13 -11.99 37.85
C ARG A 358 -63.05 -11.08 38.43
N LEU A 359 -63.09 -10.78 39.72
CA LEU A 359 -62.03 -10.02 40.40
C LEU A 359 -60.69 -10.77 40.32
N HIS A 360 -60.65 -12.06 40.66
CA HIS A 360 -59.42 -12.87 40.55
C HIS A 360 -58.91 -13.01 39.11
N MET A 361 -59.78 -13.06 38.10
CA MET A 361 -59.34 -13.03 36.70
C MET A 361 -58.73 -11.68 36.31
N SER A 362 -59.31 -10.57 36.81
CA SER A 362 -58.78 -9.22 36.64
C SER A 362 -57.43 -9.02 37.36
N GLU A 363 -57.30 -9.53 38.59
CA GLU A 363 -56.05 -9.50 39.37
C GLU A 363 -54.92 -10.23 38.64
N ARG A 364 -55.16 -11.46 38.15
CA ARG A 364 -54.16 -12.20 37.36
C ARG A 364 -53.77 -11.49 36.06
N ALA A 365 -54.72 -10.82 35.39
CA ALA A 365 -54.43 -10.02 34.20
C ALA A 365 -53.56 -8.79 34.54
N ALA A 366 -53.83 -8.12 35.66
CA ALA A 366 -53.02 -7.01 36.15
C ALA A 366 -51.62 -7.46 36.61
N GLU A 367 -51.50 -8.65 37.20
CA GLU A 367 -50.21 -9.28 37.56
C GLU A 367 -49.41 -9.65 36.30
N GLY A 368 -50.05 -10.16 35.25
CA GLY A 368 -49.43 -10.39 33.94
C GLY A 368 -48.86 -9.10 33.35
N LEU A 369 -49.68 -8.05 33.22
CA LEU A 369 -49.23 -6.74 32.72
C LEU A 369 -48.10 -6.13 33.56
N LYS A 370 -48.10 -6.35 34.89
CA LYS A 370 -47.00 -5.94 35.78
C LYS A 370 -45.72 -6.72 35.50
N SER A 371 -45.83 -8.03 35.25
CA SER A 371 -44.70 -8.88 34.84
C SER A 371 -44.12 -8.39 33.52
N ASP A 372 -44.96 -8.16 32.51
CA ASP A 372 -44.55 -7.67 31.19
C ASP A 372 -43.85 -6.30 31.27
N LEU A 373 -44.41 -5.36 32.04
CA LEU A 373 -43.77 -4.07 32.30
C LEU A 373 -42.40 -4.22 32.98
N SER A 374 -42.24 -5.17 33.91
CA SER A 374 -40.96 -5.43 34.55
C SER A 374 -39.93 -6.02 33.58
N ALA A 375 -40.35 -6.90 32.66
CA ALA A 375 -39.50 -7.45 31.61
C ALA A 375 -39.06 -6.37 30.60
N MET A 376 -39.98 -5.49 30.20
CA MET A 376 -39.67 -4.35 29.31
C MET A 376 -38.70 -3.36 29.96
N ILE A 377 -38.80 -3.11 31.26
CA ILE A 377 -37.83 -2.29 32.01
C ILE A 377 -36.46 -2.98 32.04
N ALA A 378 -36.40 -4.27 32.34
CA ALA A 378 -35.14 -5.02 32.32
C ALA A 378 -34.48 -5.03 30.92
N GLN A 379 -35.26 -5.19 29.85
CA GLN A 379 -34.76 -5.12 28.47
C GLN A 379 -34.24 -3.71 28.12
N ARG A 380 -34.94 -2.65 28.54
CA ARG A 380 -34.47 -1.26 28.39
C ARG A 380 -33.14 -1.06 29.11
N ASP A 381 -33.03 -1.52 30.36
CA ASP A 381 -31.85 -1.30 31.19
C ASP A 381 -30.65 -2.10 30.68
N HIS A 382 -30.88 -3.29 30.14
CA HIS A 382 -29.88 -4.06 29.39
C HIS A 382 -29.39 -3.29 28.17
N GLY A 383 -30.29 -2.79 27.30
CA GLY A 383 -29.90 -1.99 26.13
C GLY A 383 -29.21 -0.66 26.48
N GLN A 384 -29.52 -0.05 27.63
CA GLN A 384 -28.79 1.11 28.14
C GLN A 384 -27.37 0.74 28.59
N ALA A 385 -27.18 -0.43 29.21
CA ALA A 385 -25.87 -0.93 29.59
C ALA A 385 -25.01 -1.28 28.35
N GLU A 386 -25.57 -1.95 27.34
CA GLU A 386 -24.90 -2.21 26.06
C GLU A 386 -24.50 -0.91 25.35
N LEU A 387 -25.38 0.09 25.32
CA LEU A 387 -25.10 1.40 24.73
C LEU A 387 -24.02 2.17 25.52
N HIS A 388 -23.95 2.02 26.84
CA HIS A 388 -22.86 2.56 27.65
C HIS A 388 -21.53 1.85 27.37
N GLN A 389 -21.55 0.51 27.24
CA GLN A 389 -20.39 -0.30 26.88
C GLN A 389 -19.87 0.04 25.47
N ALA A 390 -20.75 0.21 24.48
CA ALA A 390 -20.39 0.64 23.14
C ALA A 390 -19.76 2.05 23.14
N ARG A 391 -20.27 2.98 23.97
CA ARG A 391 -19.65 4.31 24.16
C ARG A 391 -18.26 4.22 24.79
N LEU A 392 -18.05 3.35 25.78
CA LEU A 392 -16.75 3.10 26.38
C LEU A 392 -15.75 2.53 25.36
N GLN A 393 -16.16 1.53 24.58
CA GLN A 393 -15.34 0.95 23.51
C GLN A 393 -15.00 1.97 22.42
N ALA A 394 -15.97 2.79 21.99
CA ALA A 394 -15.73 3.87 21.03
C ALA A 394 -14.75 4.93 21.57
N ALA A 395 -14.86 5.31 22.85
CA ALA A 395 -13.92 6.22 23.49
C ALA A 395 -12.50 5.61 23.58
N GLN A 396 -12.39 4.31 23.89
CA GLN A 396 -11.11 3.59 23.94
C GLN A 396 -10.44 3.53 22.56
N LEU A 397 -11.19 3.20 21.51
CA LEU A 397 -10.69 3.22 20.13
C LEU A 397 -10.32 4.63 19.67
N THR A 398 -11.05 5.66 20.13
CA THR A 398 -10.73 7.07 19.85
C THR A 398 -9.42 7.50 20.49
N LEU A 399 -9.13 7.05 21.72
CA LEU A 399 -7.83 7.26 22.38
C LEU A 399 -6.71 6.54 21.62
N GLN A 400 -6.88 5.26 21.26
CA GLN A 400 -5.88 4.52 20.45
C GLN A 400 -5.61 5.18 19.09
N LEU A 401 -6.64 5.74 18.45
CA LEU A 401 -6.49 6.51 17.21
C LEU A 401 -5.75 7.83 17.44
N ALA A 402 -5.98 8.51 18.56
CA ALA A 402 -5.25 9.72 18.94
C ALA A 402 -3.77 9.41 19.24
N ASP A 403 -3.48 8.36 19.99
CA ASP A 403 -2.12 7.92 20.33
C ASP A 403 -1.32 7.52 19.08
N SER A 404 -1.90 6.70 18.20
CA SER A 404 -1.26 6.33 16.92
C SER A 404 -1.07 7.54 15.99
N SER A 405 -2.01 8.49 16.00
CA SER A 405 -1.88 9.76 15.26
C SER A 405 -0.83 10.71 15.87
N LEU A 406 -0.60 10.65 17.19
CA LEU A 406 0.45 11.40 17.88
C LEU A 406 1.81 10.80 17.54
N ALA A 407 1.99 9.49 17.70
CA ALA A 407 3.22 8.78 17.33
C ALA A 407 3.61 9.01 15.85
N LEU A 408 2.64 9.05 14.93
CA LEU A 408 2.90 9.38 13.52
C LEU A 408 3.38 10.84 13.32
N ARG A 409 2.86 11.80 14.11
CA ARG A 409 3.33 13.20 14.06
C ARG A 409 4.72 13.33 14.68
N GLU A 410 4.99 12.65 15.78
CA GLU A 410 6.30 12.62 16.44
C GLU A 410 7.36 12.00 15.51
N GLY A 411 7.08 10.85 14.89
CA GLY A 411 7.97 10.25 13.89
C GLY A 411 8.23 11.16 12.68
N LYS A 412 7.20 11.88 12.18
CA LYS A 412 7.38 12.89 11.13
C LYS A 412 8.22 14.08 11.57
N ALA A 413 8.06 14.54 12.82
CA ALA A 413 8.86 15.63 13.39
C ALA A 413 10.33 15.22 13.60
N GLN A 414 10.56 14.02 14.13
CA GLN A 414 11.90 13.42 14.27
C GLN A 414 12.60 13.29 12.91
N TRP A 415 11.90 12.76 11.89
CA TRP A 415 12.45 12.67 10.54
C TRP A 415 12.76 14.03 9.92
N ALA A 416 11.90 15.03 10.12
CA ALA A 416 12.16 16.39 9.67
C ALA A 416 13.38 17.01 10.35
N GLN A 417 13.55 16.78 11.66
CA GLN A 417 14.71 17.23 12.42
C GLN A 417 15.99 16.52 11.97
N GLU A 418 15.96 15.20 11.77
CA GLU A 418 17.12 14.43 11.33
C GLU A 418 17.55 14.81 9.91
N ARG A 419 16.59 15.02 9.00
CA ARG A 419 16.85 15.57 7.67
C ARG A 419 17.54 16.94 7.75
N GLN A 420 17.12 17.82 8.67
CA GLN A 420 17.75 19.13 8.85
C GLN A 420 19.18 19.01 9.42
N LYS A 421 19.44 18.08 10.35
CA LYS A 421 20.81 17.78 10.82
C LYS A 421 21.69 17.28 9.68
N LEU A 422 21.18 16.38 8.84
CA LEU A 422 21.90 15.84 7.68
C LEU A 422 22.18 16.92 6.63
N GLN A 423 21.25 17.87 6.41
CA GLN A 423 21.47 19.03 5.55
C GLN A 423 22.58 19.93 6.10
N LEU A 424 22.55 20.29 7.39
CA LEU A 424 23.61 21.07 8.04
C LEU A 424 24.96 20.34 8.02
N ALA A 425 24.98 19.02 8.20
CA ALA A 425 26.19 18.21 8.10
C ALA A 425 26.75 18.18 6.66
N ALA A 426 25.87 18.12 5.65
CA ALA A 426 26.25 18.21 4.25
C ALA A 426 26.81 19.59 3.89
N GLU A 427 26.18 20.68 4.34
CA GLU A 427 26.66 22.05 4.20
C GLU A 427 28.06 22.21 4.84
N ILE A 428 28.24 21.77 6.09
CA ILE A 428 29.57 21.78 6.75
C ILE A 428 30.61 20.94 5.99
N SER A 429 30.22 19.82 5.36
CA SER A 429 31.12 19.02 4.54
C SER A 429 31.47 19.71 3.22
N HIS A 430 30.54 20.47 2.65
CA HIS A 430 30.71 21.26 1.43
C HIS A 430 31.66 22.43 1.69
N ASP A 431 31.44 23.23 2.74
CA ASP A 431 32.33 24.32 3.16
C ASP A 431 33.78 23.85 3.38
N ARG A 432 33.94 22.67 3.99
CA ARG A 432 35.26 22.04 4.18
C ARG A 432 35.90 21.65 2.84
N LEU A 433 35.12 21.13 1.90
CA LEU A 433 35.60 20.74 0.57
C LEU A 433 35.94 21.98 -0.27
N GLU A 434 35.15 23.05 -0.22
CA GLU A 434 35.47 24.34 -0.84
C GLU A 434 36.76 24.95 -0.27
N LYS A 435 36.97 24.84 1.05
CA LYS A 435 38.22 25.29 1.68
C LYS A 435 39.43 24.47 1.22
N VAL A 436 39.32 23.14 1.19
CA VAL A 436 40.40 22.27 0.67
C VAL A 436 40.66 22.56 -0.81
N ASN A 437 39.63 22.79 -1.61
CA ASN A 437 39.75 23.17 -3.02
C ASN A 437 40.46 24.53 -3.18
N SER A 438 40.15 25.51 -2.34
CA SER A 438 40.80 26.83 -2.31
C SER A 438 42.28 26.74 -1.90
N ASP A 439 42.60 25.90 -0.91
CA ASP A 439 43.97 25.66 -0.47
C ASP A 439 44.77 24.85 -1.52
N MET A 440 44.13 23.91 -2.23
CA MET A 440 44.68 23.16 -3.37
C MET A 440 45.01 24.10 -4.53
N LEU A 441 44.08 24.96 -4.96
CA LEU A 441 44.34 25.98 -6.00
C LEU A 441 45.52 26.89 -5.62
N ARG A 442 45.66 27.27 -4.34
CA ARG A 442 46.80 28.06 -3.85
C ARG A 442 48.12 27.26 -3.84
N VAL A 443 48.07 25.94 -3.69
CA VAL A 443 49.25 25.06 -3.86
C VAL A 443 49.62 24.93 -5.33
N GLU A 444 48.63 24.78 -6.22
CA GLU A 444 48.84 24.71 -7.66
C GLU A 444 49.41 26.01 -8.23
N GLU A 445 48.90 27.16 -7.80
CA GLU A 445 49.42 28.48 -8.16
C GLU A 445 50.90 28.61 -7.79
N ARG A 446 51.27 28.33 -6.52
CA ARG A 446 52.68 28.31 -6.09
C ARG A 446 53.53 27.30 -6.87
N LEU A 447 52.97 26.14 -7.24
CA LEU A 447 53.67 25.16 -8.07
C LEU A 447 53.92 25.68 -9.50
N GLN A 448 53.04 26.51 -10.05
CA GLN A 448 53.28 27.19 -11.33
C GLN A 448 54.31 28.32 -11.19
N GLU A 449 54.28 29.09 -10.10
CA GLU A 449 55.31 30.09 -9.78
C GLU A 449 56.70 29.46 -9.68
N GLU A 450 56.86 28.39 -8.89
CA GLU A 450 58.09 27.60 -8.76
C GLU A 450 58.56 27.02 -10.10
N LYS A 451 57.64 26.57 -10.96
CA LYS A 451 57.98 26.13 -12.33
C LYS A 451 58.49 27.29 -13.19
N MET A 452 57.87 28.47 -13.12
CA MET A 452 58.32 29.64 -13.88
C MET A 452 59.69 30.13 -13.38
N GLU A 453 59.91 30.18 -12.07
CA GLU A 453 61.21 30.52 -11.48
C GLU A 453 62.28 29.46 -11.82
N ARG A 454 61.95 28.16 -11.83
CA ARG A 454 62.86 27.11 -12.32
C ARG A 454 63.26 27.32 -13.79
N VAL A 455 62.31 27.62 -14.68
CA VAL A 455 62.60 27.91 -16.09
C VAL A 455 63.43 29.19 -16.24
N LYS A 456 63.16 30.22 -15.44
CA LYS A 456 63.94 31.46 -15.41
C LYS A 456 65.38 31.22 -14.96
N LEU A 457 65.58 30.44 -13.89
CA LEU A 457 66.90 30.00 -13.43
C LEU A 457 67.63 29.12 -14.45
N GLU A 458 66.92 28.26 -15.19
CA GLU A 458 67.51 27.49 -16.31
C GLU A 458 67.98 28.40 -17.45
N VAL A 459 67.23 29.47 -17.77
CA VAL A 459 67.63 30.48 -18.76
C VAL A 459 68.81 31.32 -18.26
N GLU A 460 68.84 31.71 -16.99
CA GLU A 460 69.96 32.45 -16.38
C GLU A 460 71.23 31.60 -16.33
N LEU A 461 71.13 30.32 -15.95
CA LEU A 461 72.22 29.34 -16.02
C LEU A 461 72.68 29.09 -17.46
N GLY A 462 71.77 29.13 -18.45
CA GLY A 462 72.11 29.09 -19.87
C GLY A 462 72.97 30.28 -20.28
N ARG A 463 72.54 31.50 -19.94
CA ARG A 463 73.31 32.73 -20.18
C ARG A 463 74.66 32.72 -19.48
N GLU A 464 74.74 32.24 -18.24
CA GLU A 464 76.01 32.14 -17.50
C GLU A 464 76.96 31.10 -18.13
N LYS A 465 76.43 29.98 -18.65
CA LYS A 465 77.22 29.02 -19.44
C LYS A 465 77.71 29.63 -20.76
N ASP A 466 76.90 30.45 -21.42
CA ASP A 466 77.30 31.15 -22.64
C ASP A 466 78.35 32.23 -22.36
N CYS A 467 78.19 33.04 -21.30
CA CYS A 467 79.24 33.97 -20.85
C CYS A 467 80.54 33.25 -20.43
N ASN A 468 80.45 32.07 -19.79
CA ASN A 468 81.63 31.24 -19.51
C ASN A 468 82.25 30.66 -20.79
N ARG A 469 81.44 30.34 -21.81
CA ARG A 469 81.92 29.90 -23.13
C ARG A 469 82.66 31.03 -23.83
N ASP A 470 82.09 32.23 -23.86
CA ASP A 470 82.74 33.43 -24.41
C ASP A 470 84.03 33.78 -23.65
N LEU A 471 84.04 33.62 -22.32
CA LEU A 471 85.23 33.80 -21.49
C LEU A 471 86.30 32.73 -21.79
N MET A 472 85.90 31.46 -21.96
CA MET A 472 86.80 30.38 -22.35
C MET A 472 87.33 30.57 -23.78
N ASP A 473 86.51 31.05 -24.71
CA ASP A 473 86.95 31.39 -26.08
C ASP A 473 87.90 32.59 -26.07
N TYR A 474 87.70 33.57 -25.17
CA TYR A 474 88.64 34.66 -24.94
C TYR A 474 89.95 34.17 -24.30
N ILE A 475 89.90 33.22 -23.36
CA ILE A 475 91.08 32.55 -22.80
C ILE A 475 91.82 31.77 -23.90
N CYS A 476 91.14 30.95 -24.70
CA CYS A 476 91.71 30.23 -25.84
C CYS A 476 92.33 31.19 -26.89
N GLN A 477 91.74 32.37 -27.11
CA GLN A 477 92.32 33.41 -27.97
C GLN A 477 93.54 34.10 -27.36
N LEU A 478 93.60 34.24 -26.03
CA LEU A 478 94.80 34.70 -25.32
C LEU A 478 95.88 33.61 -25.36
N GLU A 479 95.53 32.35 -25.17
CA GLU A 479 96.44 31.20 -25.30
C GLU A 479 96.97 31.06 -26.73
N GLN A 480 96.17 31.28 -27.78
CA GLN A 480 96.67 31.34 -29.17
C GLN A 480 97.61 32.53 -29.41
N LYS A 481 97.39 33.68 -28.75
CA LYS A 481 98.31 34.84 -28.82
C LYS A 481 99.60 34.61 -28.03
N ILE A 482 99.54 33.83 -26.95
CA ILE A 482 100.70 33.41 -26.15
C ILE A 482 101.44 32.24 -26.84
N GLY A 483 100.76 31.41 -27.63
CA GLY A 483 101.27 30.23 -28.32
C GLY A 483 102.32 30.46 -29.42
N MET A 484 102.70 31.71 -29.70
CA MET A 484 103.96 32.01 -30.40
C MET A 484 105.21 31.96 -29.50
N ALA A 485 105.05 31.70 -28.20
CA ALA A 485 106.14 31.49 -27.27
C ALA A 485 105.87 30.35 -26.27
N ALA A 486 106.68 29.29 -26.40
CA ALA A 486 106.97 28.25 -25.41
C ALA A 486 105.86 27.26 -25.01
N SER A 487 106.20 25.98 -25.22
CA SER A 487 105.78 24.82 -24.44
C SER A 487 105.88 25.03 -22.92
N THR A 488 104.95 24.48 -22.13
CA THR A 488 105.20 23.27 -21.29
C THR A 488 103.93 22.77 -20.56
N SER A 489 103.91 21.47 -20.26
CA SER A 489 102.95 20.80 -19.35
C SER A 489 103.13 21.24 -17.89
N TRP A 490 102.04 21.34 -17.10
CA TRP A 490 102.03 21.14 -15.64
C TRP A 490 100.73 20.46 -15.16
N GLU A 491 100.85 19.56 -14.18
CA GLU A 491 99.76 19.02 -13.36
C GLU A 491 99.64 19.80 -12.03
N ALA A 492 98.46 19.86 -11.40
CA ALA A 492 98.27 19.76 -9.92
C ALA A 492 96.79 19.83 -9.47
N ALA A 493 96.45 19.08 -8.41
CA ALA A 493 95.29 19.29 -7.51
C ALA A 493 95.78 20.01 -6.21
N PRO A 494 95.12 20.05 -5.01
CA PRO A 494 93.80 19.56 -4.54
C PRO A 494 93.08 20.49 -3.48
N LEU A 495 92.06 19.95 -2.75
CA LEU A 495 91.51 20.38 -1.42
C LEU A 495 90.57 21.64 -1.34
N ALA A 496 89.61 21.79 -0.40
CA ALA A 496 88.91 20.90 0.57
C ALA A 496 87.72 21.60 1.31
N SER A 497 86.90 20.82 2.04
CA SER A 497 86.00 21.22 3.18
C SER A 497 84.76 22.11 2.89
N SER A 498 83.66 22.06 3.67
CA SER A 498 83.19 21.14 4.73
C SER A 498 81.67 21.29 4.92
N GLY A 499 80.99 20.31 5.54
CA GLY A 499 79.84 20.61 6.40
C GLY A 499 78.66 19.63 6.36
N SER A 500 78.68 18.62 7.22
CA SER A 500 77.49 17.87 7.66
C SER A 500 77.00 18.47 9.01
N PRO A 501 75.81 18.17 9.58
CA PRO A 501 75.41 16.79 9.90
C PRO A 501 73.93 16.41 9.71
N ALA A 502 73.68 15.10 9.64
CA ALA A 502 72.40 14.50 10.00
C ALA A 502 72.40 14.09 11.48
N SER A 503 71.22 13.94 12.10
CA SER A 503 71.04 13.22 13.36
C SER A 503 69.67 12.55 13.43
N VAL A 504 69.66 11.25 13.74
CA VAL A 504 68.50 10.42 14.13
C VAL A 504 68.94 9.62 15.37
N PRO A 505 68.07 9.44 16.37
CA PRO A 505 67.70 8.08 16.82
C PRO A 505 66.17 7.97 17.05
N SER A 506 65.47 6.82 17.00
CA SER A 506 65.76 5.39 17.23
C SER A 506 65.92 4.94 18.69
N GLU A 507 64.78 4.76 19.36
CA GLU A 507 64.44 3.81 20.45
C GLU A 507 62.93 3.48 20.26
N SER A 508 62.35 2.29 20.51
CA SER A 508 62.81 0.96 20.95
C SER A 508 61.81 -0.14 20.49
N GLU A 509 62.11 -1.42 20.71
CA GLU A 509 61.42 -2.62 20.16
C GLU A 509 60.31 -3.25 21.05
N ASP A 510 59.56 -4.22 20.48
CA ASP A 510 58.81 -5.36 21.10
C ASP A 510 57.58 -5.12 22.04
N GLU A 511 56.57 -6.00 22.19
CA GLU A 511 56.26 -7.35 21.61
C GLU A 511 54.71 -7.59 21.52
N SER A 512 54.25 -8.74 20.99
CA SER A 512 52.86 -9.19 20.68
C SER A 512 52.12 -9.90 21.87
N PRO A 513 50.98 -10.65 21.78
CA PRO A 513 49.84 -10.77 20.82
C PRO A 513 48.40 -10.81 21.50
N GLU A 514 47.38 -11.38 20.82
CA GLU A 514 45.94 -11.63 21.21
C GLU A 514 45.73 -12.63 22.41
N PRO A 515 44.51 -13.08 22.89
CA PRO A 515 43.10 -12.95 22.38
C PRO A 515 41.89 -12.94 23.41
N LEU A 516 40.66 -13.09 22.89
CA LEU A 516 39.39 -13.68 23.46
C LEU A 516 38.48 -12.98 24.53
N GLU A 517 37.21 -12.77 24.09
CA GLU A 517 35.88 -13.13 24.69
C GLU A 517 35.25 -12.61 26.02
N ILE A 518 33.98 -12.17 25.87
CA ILE A 518 32.77 -12.27 26.75
C ILE A 518 32.79 -11.69 28.20
N HIS A 519 31.97 -10.66 28.48
CA HIS A 519 30.79 -10.74 29.40
C HIS A 519 29.96 -9.44 29.54
N HIS A 520 28.78 -9.58 30.17
CA HIS A 520 27.60 -8.70 30.22
C HIS A 520 27.66 -7.46 31.15
N PRO A 521 26.68 -6.51 31.05
CA PRO A 521 26.62 -5.29 31.87
C PRO A 521 25.96 -5.48 33.25
N PRO A 522 26.07 -4.50 34.18
CA PRO A 522 25.36 -4.53 35.46
C PRO A 522 23.95 -3.91 35.40
N GLN A 523 22.96 -4.66 35.89
CA GLN A 523 21.65 -4.13 36.33
C GLN A 523 21.78 -3.45 37.70
N ASN A 524 20.83 -2.56 38.06
CA ASN A 524 19.84 -2.70 39.17
C ASN A 524 19.14 -1.33 39.44
N VAL A 525 17.91 -1.16 39.95
CA VAL A 525 16.79 -2.00 40.44
C VAL A 525 15.48 -1.27 40.04
N GLY A 526 14.31 -1.88 39.76
CA GLY A 526 13.95 -3.29 39.58
C GLY A 526 12.42 -3.54 39.59
N HIS A 527 12.05 -4.83 39.54
CA HIS A 527 10.84 -5.56 40.01
C HIS A 527 9.47 -4.84 40.19
N TYR A 528 8.31 -5.43 39.83
CA TYR A 528 7.88 -6.84 39.98
C TYR A 528 6.90 -7.32 38.86
N SER A 529 7.09 -8.57 38.38
CA SER A 529 6.12 -9.69 38.11
C SER A 529 4.64 -9.44 37.73
N LEU A 530 3.92 -10.32 37.00
CA LEU A 530 4.15 -11.46 36.07
C LEU A 530 2.77 -11.84 35.45
N CYS A 531 2.72 -12.58 34.35
CA CYS A 531 1.47 -13.15 33.81
C CYS A 531 1.38 -14.66 34.04
N GLU A 532 0.26 -15.20 34.53
CA GLU A 532 -0.30 -16.49 34.06
C GLU A 532 -1.75 -16.80 34.53
N HIS A 533 -2.35 -17.86 33.96
CA HIS A 533 -3.75 -18.29 34.09
C HIS A 533 -4.12 -18.97 35.43
N GLY A 534 -5.43 -18.97 35.78
CA GLY A 534 -5.98 -19.93 36.74
C GLY A 534 -7.38 -19.63 37.34
N GLN A 535 -8.42 -20.28 36.82
CA GLN A 535 -9.57 -20.78 37.61
C GLN A 535 -9.32 -22.28 37.91
N PRO A 536 -9.98 -22.97 38.88
CA PRO A 536 -11.27 -22.63 39.52
C PRO A 536 -11.38 -22.88 41.05
N ASP A 537 -12.62 -22.68 41.54
CA ASP A 537 -13.33 -23.35 42.65
C ASP A 537 -13.07 -23.05 44.15
N SER A 538 -14.09 -22.38 44.71
CA SER A 538 -14.90 -22.79 45.88
C SER A 538 -14.32 -22.79 47.31
N LEU A 539 -14.94 -21.97 48.20
CA LEU A 539 -15.73 -22.46 49.36
C LEU A 539 -16.52 -21.31 50.08
N HIS A 540 -17.84 -21.27 49.84
CA HIS A 540 -18.97 -21.05 50.79
C HIS A 540 -19.09 -19.88 51.83
N LEU A 541 -20.33 -19.35 51.89
CA LEU A 541 -21.04 -18.65 52.99
C LEU A 541 -20.61 -17.19 53.35
N ALA A 542 -21.47 -16.25 53.76
CA ALA A 542 -22.94 -16.20 53.90
C ALA A 542 -23.49 -14.74 53.97
N THR A 543 -24.79 -14.55 53.78
CA THR A 543 -25.62 -13.37 54.14
C THR A 543 -26.76 -13.82 55.09
N PRO A 544 -27.57 -12.92 55.72
CA PRO A 544 -27.33 -11.64 56.41
C PRO A 544 -27.72 -11.77 57.92
N PRO A 545 -28.00 -10.68 58.72
CA PRO A 545 -29.41 -10.28 58.96
C PRO A 545 -29.65 -8.77 59.32
N GLN A 546 -30.83 -8.44 59.90
CA GLN A 546 -31.49 -7.10 59.99
C GLN A 546 -31.56 -6.44 61.41
N SER A 547 -32.15 -5.22 61.45
CA SER A 547 -32.94 -4.56 62.56
C SER A 547 -32.15 -3.65 63.54
N PRO A 548 -32.77 -2.82 64.45
CA PRO A 548 -34.21 -2.61 64.79
C PRO A 548 -34.73 -1.15 65.14
N LYS A 549 -36.02 -1.05 65.53
CA LYS A 549 -36.74 -0.02 66.38
C LYS A 549 -37.51 1.16 65.70
N GLU A 550 -38.85 1.23 65.78
CA GLU A 550 -39.79 1.68 66.87
C GLU A 550 -39.92 3.23 66.97
N ALA A 551 -41.08 3.88 67.20
CA ALA A 551 -42.45 3.51 67.63
C ALA A 551 -43.51 4.37 66.85
N ASN A 552 -44.84 4.17 66.91
CA ASN A 552 -45.73 4.30 68.08
C ASN A 552 -47.14 3.70 67.80
N ARG A 553 -47.87 3.28 68.85
CA ARG A 553 -49.22 2.67 68.79
C ARG A 553 -50.23 3.49 69.61
N ARG A 554 -51.53 3.45 69.27
CA ARG A 554 -52.64 3.42 70.27
C ARG A 554 -53.84 2.57 69.78
N LEU A 555 -54.53 1.97 70.75
CA LEU A 555 -55.64 0.99 70.66
C LEU A 555 -56.95 1.65 71.19
N VAL A 556 -58.19 1.13 71.07
CA VAL A 556 -58.99 0.24 70.16
C VAL A 556 -60.38 0.07 70.89
N VAL A 557 -61.27 -0.85 70.48
CA VAL A 557 -62.36 -1.51 71.28
C VAL A 557 -63.83 -1.06 71.04
N ILE A 558 -64.56 -1.89 70.25
CA ILE A 558 -65.92 -2.48 70.42
C ILE A 558 -67.19 -1.61 70.61
N SER A 559 -68.23 -1.82 69.77
CA SER A 559 -69.61 -2.28 70.16
C SER A 559 -70.59 -2.49 68.98
N GLN A 560 -71.65 -3.30 69.21
CA GLN A 560 -72.73 -3.71 68.27
C GLN A 560 -74.09 -2.95 68.53
N PRO A 561 -75.21 -3.19 67.79
CA PRO A 561 -76.17 -2.10 67.43
C PRO A 561 -77.62 -2.13 68.00
N ALA A 562 -78.39 -1.08 67.61
CA ALA A 562 -79.88 -0.93 67.57
C ALA A 562 -80.63 -0.64 68.91
N PRO A 563 -81.93 -0.20 68.95
CA PRO A 563 -82.90 0.05 67.85
C PRO A 563 -83.87 1.30 68.02
N LEU A 564 -84.87 1.42 67.11
CA LEU A 564 -86.19 2.13 67.20
C LEU A 564 -86.30 3.67 67.42
N SER A 565 -87.03 4.37 66.52
CA SER A 565 -88.34 5.05 66.83
C SER A 565 -88.92 5.86 65.63
N LEU A 566 -90.26 5.90 65.53
CA LEU A 566 -91.07 6.78 64.65
C LEU A 566 -91.30 8.17 65.32
N PRO A 567 -91.75 9.24 64.62
CA PRO A 567 -93.17 9.36 64.20
C PRO A 567 -93.49 10.13 62.90
N HIS A 568 -94.79 10.07 62.53
CA HIS A 568 -95.69 11.01 61.83
C HIS A 568 -95.24 12.46 61.49
N GLN A 569 -95.84 13.22 60.55
CA GLN A 569 -97.03 13.07 59.67
C GLN A 569 -96.99 14.16 58.55
N GLU A 570 -97.74 13.96 57.45
CA GLU A 570 -98.54 14.97 56.68
C GLU A 570 -97.81 16.20 56.04
N GLU A 571 -98.28 16.86 54.96
CA GLU A 571 -99.47 16.72 54.09
C GLU A 571 -99.23 17.40 52.70
N GLU A 572 -100.16 17.19 51.75
CA GLU A 572 -100.72 18.11 50.71
C GLU A 572 -99.88 19.21 49.99
N SER A 573 -100.26 19.76 48.82
CA SER A 573 -101.14 19.40 47.67
C SER A 573 -100.98 20.52 46.63
N ASP A 574 -101.30 20.26 45.34
CA ASP A 574 -101.70 21.24 44.31
C ASP A 574 -100.73 22.41 43.95
N SER A 575 -100.75 23.04 42.76
CA SER A 575 -101.82 23.25 41.79
C SER A 575 -101.30 23.68 40.39
N VAL A 576 -101.99 23.19 39.33
CA VAL A 576 -102.68 23.95 38.26
C VAL A 576 -101.88 24.79 37.23
N GLN A 577 -102.07 24.43 35.93
CA GLN A 577 -102.38 25.21 34.70
C GLN A 577 -101.80 26.65 34.55
N ASN A 578 -101.42 27.17 33.37
CA ASN A 578 -102.16 27.18 32.09
C ASN A 578 -101.28 27.86 31.01
N GLY A 579 -101.55 27.70 29.69
CA GLY A 579 -100.90 28.59 28.69
C GLY A 579 -100.64 28.07 27.26
N ARG A 580 -101.64 28.23 26.38
CA ARG A 580 -101.51 28.40 24.91
C ARG A 580 -100.46 29.48 24.52
N LYS A 581 -99.88 29.60 23.31
CA LYS A 581 -100.26 29.20 21.92
C LYS A 581 -99.09 29.50 20.94
N GLU A 582 -98.99 28.78 19.81
CA GLU A 582 -98.55 29.25 18.45
C GLU A 582 -97.13 29.90 18.25
N TYR A 583 -96.40 29.82 17.12
CA TYR A 583 -96.54 29.30 15.73
C TYR A 583 -95.19 28.71 15.23
N GLY A 584 -95.17 27.88 14.17
CA GLY A 584 -93.92 27.52 13.45
C GLY A 584 -93.94 26.23 12.61
N GLU A 585 -94.17 26.40 11.30
CA GLU A 585 -93.94 25.50 10.13
C GLU A 585 -92.62 24.67 10.14
N GLU A 586 -92.44 23.53 9.44
CA GLU A 586 -93.32 22.57 8.72
C GLU A 586 -92.49 21.29 8.34
N THR A 587 -93.12 20.12 8.13
CA THR A 587 -92.55 18.87 7.54
C THR A 587 -91.44 18.11 8.32
N SER A 588 -91.21 16.78 8.23
CA SER A 588 -92.02 15.61 7.78
C SER A 588 -91.35 14.27 8.19
N PHE A 589 -92.16 13.29 8.63
CA PHE A 589 -91.94 11.81 8.63
C PHE A 589 -90.86 11.09 9.48
N LEU A 590 -91.37 10.33 10.47
CA LEU A 590 -91.03 8.95 10.89
C LEU A 590 -89.58 8.41 10.85
N LEU A 591 -89.01 8.13 12.03
CA LEU A 591 -88.97 6.75 12.58
C LEU A 591 -88.62 6.75 14.08
N SER A 592 -89.09 5.76 14.83
CA SER A 592 -88.73 5.53 16.23
C SER A 592 -88.28 4.09 16.42
N GLN A 593 -87.08 3.89 16.98
CA GLN A 593 -86.93 3.25 18.29
C GLN A 593 -85.49 3.29 18.80
N HIS A 594 -85.38 3.40 20.12
CA HIS A 594 -84.14 3.39 20.89
C HIS A 594 -83.89 1.96 21.41
N THR A 595 -82.62 1.58 21.56
CA THR A 595 -82.03 0.78 22.68
C THR A 595 -82.89 -0.30 23.39
N THR A 596 -82.43 -1.52 23.70
CA THR A 596 -81.06 -2.07 23.86
C THR A 596 -81.15 -3.57 24.20
N ASP A 597 -80.05 -4.31 24.04
CA ASP A 597 -79.57 -5.46 24.85
C ASP A 597 -80.54 -6.63 25.20
N ALA A 598 -80.15 -7.91 25.15
CA ALA A 598 -78.95 -8.43 25.79
C ALA A 598 -78.62 -9.88 25.39
N LEU A 599 -77.31 -10.17 25.43
CA LEU A 599 -76.63 -11.39 25.91
C LEU A 599 -77.10 -12.80 25.45
N SER A 600 -76.12 -13.48 24.85
CA SER A 600 -76.13 -14.90 24.47
C SER A 600 -75.80 -15.84 25.65
N ASN A 601 -75.82 -17.15 25.36
CA ASN A 601 -75.11 -18.26 26.05
C ASN A 601 -75.74 -18.78 27.37
N MET A 602 -75.79 -20.09 27.69
CA MET A 602 -75.16 -21.31 27.12
C MET A 602 -76.07 -22.55 27.27
N ALA A 603 -75.82 -23.60 26.48
CA ALA A 603 -75.31 -24.91 26.97
C ALA A 603 -75.18 -25.95 25.83
N ASP A 604 -73.97 -26.47 25.66
CA ASP A 604 -73.56 -27.88 25.40
C ASP A 604 -74.38 -28.77 24.42
N THR A 605 -73.80 -29.65 23.60
CA THR A 605 -72.72 -30.58 23.96
C THR A 605 -72.03 -31.20 22.73
N LEU A 606 -70.69 -31.15 22.69
CA LEU A 606 -69.68 -32.08 22.14
C LEU A 606 -69.86 -32.92 20.84
N LEU A 607 -68.72 -33.09 20.14
CA LEU A 607 -68.35 -34.12 19.14
C LEU A 607 -69.12 -34.07 17.79
N TRP A 608 -68.50 -33.96 16.61
CA TRP A 608 -67.08 -34.04 16.18
C TRP A 608 -66.64 -32.79 15.41
#